data_AF-A0A9E0QXE8-F1
#
_entry.id   AF-A0A9E0QXE8-F1
#
_cell.length_a   1.000
_cell.length_b   1.000
_cell.length_c   1.000
_cell.angle_alpha   90.00
_cell.angle_beta   90.00
_cell.angle_gamma   90.00
#
_symmetry.space_group_name_H-M   'P 1'
#
loop_
_entity.id
_entity.type
_entity.pdbx_description
1 polymer ?
#
loop_
_entity_poly.entity_id
_entity_poly.type
_entity_poly.pdbx_seq_one_letter_code
_entity_poly.pdbx_strand_id
1 'polypeptide(L)'
;KGEEIIATAILDGQSLSLTLERLAAAVNSGSAGVDALFRINSDDYRGEPGRSLSLNLTMPEQENILALPPQAIFGTDRVYTLNESRLQASTIERIGDIRDSSGKSKVLVRSAAIQPGDKILVTQLPNAITGLLVEVAGSQSAPVAAGAE
;
A
#
# COMPACT_ATOMS: atom_id res chain seq x y z
N LYS A 1 15.65 -13.22 -1.05
CA LYS A 1 14.91 -14.16 -0.18
C LYS A 1 13.51 -13.59 -0.06
N GLY A 2 12.47 -14.35 -0.40
CA GLY A 2 11.10 -13.93 -0.14
C GLY A 2 10.82 -14.01 1.35
N GLU A 3 10.13 -13.03 1.90
CA GLU A 3 9.58 -13.09 3.25
C GLU A 3 8.39 -14.07 3.26
N GLU A 4 8.16 -14.75 4.39
CA GLU A 4 7.06 -15.69 4.50
C GLU A 4 5.72 -14.93 4.58
N ILE A 5 4.82 -15.18 3.63
CA ILE A 5 3.51 -14.53 3.59
C ILE A 5 2.52 -15.38 4.37
N ILE A 6 2.03 -14.82 5.47
CA ILE A 6 1.02 -15.44 6.33
C ILE A 6 -0.37 -14.97 5.91
N ALA A 7 -1.31 -15.90 5.83
CA ALA A 7 -2.72 -15.63 5.62
C ALA A 7 -3.55 -16.09 6.82
N THR A 8 -4.65 -15.38 7.07
CA THR A 8 -5.61 -15.72 8.12
C THR A 8 -7.00 -15.89 7.51
N ALA A 9 -7.67 -16.99 7.82
CA ALA A 9 -9.08 -17.22 7.52
C ALA A 9 -9.89 -17.33 8.80
N ILE A 10 -11.20 -17.12 8.70
CA ILE A 10 -12.16 -17.45 9.77
C ILE A 10 -12.95 -18.68 9.33
N LEU A 11 -12.90 -19.74 10.13
CA LEU A 11 -13.60 -20.99 9.94
C LEU A 11 -14.47 -21.26 11.17
N ASP A 12 -15.80 -21.24 11.00
CA ASP A 12 -16.74 -21.52 12.11
C ASP A 12 -16.50 -20.66 13.36
N GLY A 13 -16.03 -19.43 13.17
CA GLY A 13 -15.69 -18.49 14.25
C GLY A 13 -14.28 -18.65 14.82
N GLN A 14 -13.51 -19.65 14.38
CA GLN A 14 -12.11 -19.86 14.77
C GLN A 14 -11.16 -19.29 13.71
N SER A 15 -10.09 -18.64 14.16
CA SER A 15 -9.03 -18.16 13.27
C SER A 15 -8.15 -19.33 12.82
N LEU A 16 -8.02 -19.50 11.51
CA LEU A 16 -7.13 -20.45 10.88
C LEU A 16 -5.94 -19.71 10.28
N SER A 17 -4.72 -20.08 10.68
CA SER A 17 -3.49 -19.56 10.07
C SER A 17 -3.07 -20.43 8.89
N LEU A 18 -2.63 -19.79 7.82
CA LEU A 18 -2.12 -20.44 6.63
C LEU A 18 -0.83 -19.75 6.18
N THR A 19 0.08 -20.48 5.54
CA THR A 19 1.30 -19.93 4.93
C THR A 19 1.25 -20.10 3.43
N LEU A 20 1.60 -19.05 2.67
CA LEU A 20 1.72 -19.14 1.21
C LEU A 20 2.88 -20.07 0.82
N GLU A 21 2.58 -21.15 0.11
CA GLU A 21 3.59 -22.08 -0.41
C GLU A 21 4.02 -21.75 -1.82
N ARG A 22 3.05 -21.34 -2.65
CA ARG A 22 3.27 -21.13 -4.08
C ARG A 22 2.33 -20.07 -4.61
N LEU A 23 2.89 -19.14 -5.35
CA LEU A 23 2.15 -18.23 -6.21
C LEU A 23 2.42 -18.63 -7.67
N ALA A 24 1.37 -18.85 -8.44
CA ALA A 24 1.48 -19.17 -9.86
C ALA A 24 1.99 -17.94 -10.63
N ALA A 25 2.95 -18.15 -11.52
CA ALA A 25 3.59 -17.08 -12.30
C ALA A 25 2.75 -16.64 -13.52
N ALA A 26 1.64 -17.32 -13.82
CA ALA A 26 0.83 -17.05 -15.00
C ALA A 26 -0.65 -16.93 -14.63
N VAL A 27 -1.28 -15.90 -15.19
CA VAL A 27 -2.73 -15.78 -15.30
C VAL A 27 -3.19 -16.77 -16.37
N ASN A 28 -3.98 -17.77 -16.00
CA ASN A 28 -4.60 -18.67 -16.97
C ASN A 28 -5.52 -17.83 -17.88
N SER A 29 -5.46 -18.05 -19.19
CA SER A 29 -6.25 -17.31 -20.18
C SER A 29 -7.74 -17.48 -19.90
N GLY A 30 -8.36 -16.49 -19.25
CA GLY A 30 -9.76 -16.52 -18.81
C GLY A 30 -9.99 -16.13 -17.34
N SER A 31 -8.93 -16.06 -16.52
CA SER A 31 -9.01 -15.64 -15.12
C SER A 31 -8.31 -14.30 -14.90
N ALA A 32 -8.96 -13.38 -14.19
CA ALA A 32 -8.42 -12.05 -13.88
C ALA A 32 -7.37 -12.04 -12.74
N GLY A 33 -6.94 -13.22 -12.27
CA GLY A 33 -6.09 -13.37 -11.09
C GLY A 33 -5.10 -14.51 -11.19
N VAL A 34 -4.11 -14.49 -10.29
CA VAL A 34 -3.11 -15.53 -10.14
C VAL A 34 -3.57 -16.59 -9.15
N ASP A 35 -3.28 -17.85 -9.43
CA ASP A 35 -3.54 -18.94 -8.49
C ASP A 35 -2.49 -18.95 -7.38
N ALA A 36 -2.92 -19.13 -6.13
CA ALA A 36 -2.05 -19.22 -4.96
C ALA A 36 -2.39 -20.49 -4.16
N LEU A 37 -1.37 -21.22 -3.73
CA LEU A 37 -1.49 -22.38 -2.85
C LEU A 37 -0.99 -22.02 -1.46
N PHE A 38 -1.84 -22.29 -0.47
CA PHE A 38 -1.56 -22.04 0.93
C PHE A 38 -1.55 -23.37 1.70
N ARG A 39 -0.59 -23.51 2.62
CA ARG A 39 -0.53 -24.60 3.60
C ARG A 39 -1.31 -24.17 4.83
N ILE A 40 -2.21 -25.04 5.30
CA ILE A 40 -2.92 -24.83 6.56
C ILE A 40 -1.96 -25.14 7.71
N ASN A 41 -1.79 -24.19 8.62
CA ASN A 41 -0.95 -24.34 9.82
C ASN A 41 -1.85 -24.71 11.01
N SER A 42 -2.42 -25.92 10.95
CA SER A 42 -3.24 -26.48 12.02
C SER A 42 -3.08 -27.99 12.07
N ASP A 43 -2.96 -28.55 13.26
CA ASP A 43 -2.91 -29.99 13.49
C ASP A 43 -4.31 -30.62 13.44
N ASP A 44 -5.34 -29.86 13.85
CA ASP A 44 -6.72 -30.33 13.99
C ASP A 44 -7.55 -30.19 12.71
N TYR A 45 -7.15 -29.31 11.77
CA TYR A 45 -7.90 -29.03 10.55
C TYR A 45 -7.08 -29.25 9.28
N ARG A 46 -7.57 -30.10 8.37
CA ARG A 46 -6.89 -30.43 7.10
C ARG A 46 -7.56 -29.87 5.84
N GLY A 47 -8.60 -29.06 5.99
CA GLY A 47 -9.39 -28.57 4.87
C GLY A 47 -10.46 -29.56 4.41
N GLU A 48 -11.62 -29.04 4.04
CA GLU A 48 -12.73 -29.81 3.48
C GLU A 48 -12.86 -29.51 1.98
N PRO A 49 -12.74 -30.51 1.09
CA PRO A 49 -12.90 -30.29 -0.33
C PRO A 49 -14.27 -29.67 -0.67
N GLY A 50 -14.26 -28.62 -1.48
CA GLY A 50 -15.48 -27.91 -1.90
C GLY A 50 -15.92 -26.78 -0.97
N ARG A 51 -15.26 -26.58 0.17
CA ARG A 51 -15.53 -25.46 1.08
C ARG A 51 -14.81 -24.19 0.61
N SER A 52 -15.55 -23.10 0.45
CA SER A 52 -14.99 -21.78 0.13
C SER A 52 -14.67 -21.00 1.41
N LEU A 53 -13.51 -20.36 1.47
CA LEU A 53 -13.04 -19.57 2.61
C LEU A 53 -12.50 -18.22 2.12
N SER A 54 -12.79 -17.17 2.89
CA SER A 54 -12.19 -15.85 2.68
C SER A 54 -10.87 -15.77 3.44
N LEU A 55 -9.80 -15.42 2.73
CA LEU A 55 -8.45 -15.30 3.26
C LEU A 55 -8.05 -13.83 3.31
N ASN A 56 -7.45 -13.42 4.43
CA ASN A 56 -6.76 -12.14 4.55
C ASN A 56 -5.26 -12.40 4.56
N LEU A 57 -4.53 -11.83 3.60
CA LEU A 57 -3.08 -11.97 3.51
C LEU A 57 -2.41 -10.82 4.25
N THR A 58 -1.47 -11.15 5.13
CA THR A 58 -0.57 -10.19 5.74
C THR A 58 0.66 -10.06 4.85
N MET A 59 0.76 -8.92 4.17
CA MET A 59 1.92 -8.60 3.35
C MET A 59 3.09 -8.17 4.23
N PRO A 60 4.33 -8.53 3.86
CA PRO A 60 5.53 -8.09 4.57
C PRO A 60 5.63 -6.57 4.57
N GLU A 61 6.15 -5.99 5.66
CA GLU A 61 6.37 -4.56 5.73
C GLU A 61 7.43 -4.15 4.71
N GLN A 62 7.12 -3.14 3.91
CA GLN A 62 8.06 -2.62 2.91
C GLN A 62 8.56 -1.25 3.35
N GLU A 63 9.87 -1.14 3.53
CA GLU A 63 10.52 0.13 3.83
C GLU A 63 10.48 1.09 2.62
N ASN A 64 10.63 2.38 2.90
CA ASN A 64 10.71 3.47 1.91
C ASN A 64 9.45 3.60 1.03
N ILE A 65 8.28 3.32 1.60
CA ILE A 65 6.99 3.56 0.96
C ILE A 65 6.30 4.76 1.64
N LEU A 66 5.77 5.66 0.83
CA LEU A 66 4.93 6.78 1.25
C LEU A 66 3.48 6.51 0.88
N ALA A 67 2.57 6.74 1.83
CA ALA A 67 1.13 6.68 1.58
C ALA A 67 0.61 8.09 1.30
N LEU A 68 0.37 8.42 0.03
CA LEU A 68 -0.08 9.74 -0.40
C LEU A 68 -1.55 9.72 -0.82
N PRO A 69 -2.31 10.80 -0.57
CA PRO A 69 -3.64 10.90 -1.14
C PRO A 69 -3.54 11.00 -2.68
N PRO A 70 -4.50 10.45 -3.45
CA PRO A 70 -4.43 10.46 -4.92
C PRO A 70 -4.24 11.85 -5.54
N GLN A 71 -4.79 12.88 -4.88
CA GLN A 71 -4.67 14.29 -5.26
C GLN A 71 -3.25 14.88 -5.17
N ALA A 72 -2.33 14.23 -4.45
CA ALA A 72 -0.92 14.63 -4.38
C ALA A 72 -0.09 14.15 -5.58
N ILE A 73 -0.66 13.25 -6.39
CA ILE A 73 -0.01 12.67 -7.57
C ILE A 73 -0.44 13.45 -8.80
N PHE A 74 0.54 14.01 -9.49
CA PHE A 74 0.38 14.80 -10.70
C PHE A 74 0.75 13.96 -11.92
N GLY A 75 -0.15 13.92 -12.91
CA GLY A 75 0.04 13.08 -14.08
C GLY A 75 0.00 11.60 -13.72
N THR A 76 1.05 10.86 -14.06
CA THR A 76 1.13 9.40 -13.86
C THR A 76 2.05 8.99 -12.71
N ASP A 77 3.14 9.74 -12.49
CA ASP A 77 4.26 9.33 -11.64
C ASP A 77 5.00 10.51 -10.97
N ARG A 78 4.37 11.69 -10.86
CA ARG A 78 5.06 12.88 -10.31
C ARG A 78 4.40 13.36 -9.02
N VAL A 79 5.23 13.79 -8.08
CA VAL A 79 4.81 14.53 -6.89
C VAL A 79 5.66 15.77 -6.74
N TYR A 80 5.13 16.76 -6.02
CA TYR A 80 5.88 18.00 -5.75
C TYR A 80 6.23 18.08 -4.27
N THR A 81 7.52 18.24 -3.99
CA THR A 81 8.04 18.54 -2.66
C THR A 81 8.34 20.04 -2.54
N LEU A 82 8.33 20.55 -1.32
CA LEU A 82 8.64 21.95 -1.05
C LEU A 82 10.08 22.08 -0.55
N ASN A 83 10.91 22.79 -1.31
CA ASN A 83 12.27 23.14 -0.93
C ASN A 83 12.44 24.66 -0.99
N GLU A 84 12.81 25.31 0.11
CA GLU A 84 12.94 26.77 0.20
C GLU A 84 11.74 27.55 -0.38
N SER A 85 10.52 27.11 -0.06
CA SER A 85 9.25 27.68 -0.56
C SER A 85 9.02 27.53 -2.08
N ARG A 86 9.81 26.70 -2.75
CA ARG A 86 9.64 26.37 -4.17
C ARG A 86 9.24 24.92 -4.36
N LEU A 87 8.37 24.69 -5.33
CA LEU A 87 8.00 23.33 -5.72
C LEU A 87 9.12 22.65 -6.50
N GLN A 88 9.47 21.44 -6.10
CA GLN A 88 10.40 20.57 -6.82
C GLN A 88 9.68 19.30 -7.24
N ALA A 89 9.64 19.02 -8.55
CA ALA A 89 9.08 17.78 -9.05
C ALA A 89 10.01 16.60 -8.72
N SER A 90 9.44 15.56 -8.13
CA SER A 90 10.11 14.28 -7.89
C SER A 90 9.31 13.16 -8.55
N THR A 91 10.01 12.24 -9.20
CA THR A 91 9.41 11.03 -9.77
C THR A 91 9.17 10.00 -8.67
N ILE A 92 8.04 9.31 -8.77
CA ILE A 92 7.62 8.25 -7.87
C ILE A 92 7.32 6.97 -8.67
N GLU A 93 7.50 5.84 -8.02
CA GLU A 93 7.01 4.56 -8.49
C GLU A 93 5.75 4.19 -7.70
N ARG A 94 4.67 3.82 -8.38
CA ARG A 94 3.44 3.39 -7.72
C ARG A 94 3.54 1.91 -7.37
N ILE A 95 3.50 1.60 -6.07
CA ILE A 95 3.56 0.24 -5.55
C ILE A 95 2.16 -0.36 -5.40
N GLY A 96 1.16 0.46 -5.05
CA GLY A 96 -0.21 0.00 -4.90
C GLY A 96 -1.16 1.04 -4.31
N ASP A 97 -2.24 0.57 -3.74
CA ASP A 97 -3.21 1.38 -3.01
C ASP A 97 -3.57 0.72 -1.68
N ILE A 98 -3.91 1.56 -0.70
CA ILE A 98 -4.33 1.15 0.63
C ILE A 98 -5.54 1.98 1.04
N ARG A 99 -6.41 1.42 1.87
CA ARG A 99 -7.42 2.19 2.59
C ARG A 99 -6.90 2.45 4.00
N ASP A 100 -6.82 3.72 4.37
CA ASP A 100 -6.48 4.11 5.73
C ASP A 100 -7.58 3.69 6.72
N SER A 101 -7.30 3.72 8.02
CA SER A 101 -8.26 3.49 9.12
C SER A 101 -9.54 4.34 9.01
N SER A 102 -9.44 5.51 8.36
CA SER A 102 -10.57 6.40 8.07
C SER A 102 -11.36 6.04 6.79
N GLY A 103 -11.05 4.91 6.14
CA GLY A 103 -11.68 4.47 4.88
C GLY A 103 -11.25 5.24 3.62
N LYS A 104 -10.34 6.22 3.75
CA LYS A 104 -9.84 7.01 2.62
C LYS A 104 -8.82 6.22 1.82
N SER A 105 -8.97 6.21 0.50
CA SER A 105 -7.97 5.61 -0.39
C SER A 105 -6.71 6.47 -0.42
N LYS A 106 -5.57 5.83 -0.18
CA LYS A 106 -4.22 6.36 -0.34
C LYS A 106 -3.49 5.49 -1.36
N VAL A 107 -2.56 6.11 -2.08
CA VAL A 107 -1.69 5.43 -3.03
C VAL A 107 -0.34 5.22 -2.34
N LEU A 108 0.14 3.98 -2.39
CA LEU A 108 1.46 3.62 -1.90
C LEU A 108 2.48 3.87 -3.00
N VAL A 109 3.46 4.72 -2.72
CA VAL A 109 4.47 5.15 -3.68
C VAL A 109 5.87 5.02 -3.11
N ARG A 110 6.85 4.76 -3.96
CA ARG A 110 8.27 4.68 -3.61
C ARG A 110 9.02 5.79 -4.34
N SER A 111 9.93 6.46 -3.66
CA SER A 111 10.85 7.41 -4.30
C SER A 111 12.17 7.45 -3.56
N ALA A 112 13.27 7.48 -4.29
CA ALA A 112 14.60 7.69 -3.72
C ALA A 112 14.90 9.16 -3.44
N ALA A 113 14.12 10.08 -4.01
CA ALA A 113 14.35 11.52 -3.91
C ALA A 113 13.62 12.18 -2.73
N ILE A 114 12.68 11.48 -2.10
CA ILE A 114 11.84 12.00 -1.02
C ILE A 114 12.32 11.43 0.29
N GLN A 115 12.63 12.30 1.25
CA GLN A 115 13.09 11.90 2.58
C GLN A 115 12.01 12.12 3.64
N PRO A 116 12.07 11.37 4.76
CA PRO A 116 11.20 11.62 5.90
C PRO A 116 11.36 13.07 6.39
N GLY A 117 10.25 13.81 6.45
CA GLY A 117 10.24 15.23 6.84
C GLY A 117 10.05 16.22 5.68
N ASP A 118 10.17 15.76 4.43
CA ASP A 118 9.84 16.59 3.27
C ASP A 118 8.35 16.94 3.24
N LYS A 119 8.05 18.21 2.94
CA LYS A 119 6.69 18.68 2.77
C LYS A 119 6.23 18.39 1.36
N ILE A 120 5.17 17.60 1.23
CA ILE A 120 4.58 17.21 -0.07
C ILE A 120 3.33 18.03 -0.31
N LEU A 121 3.18 18.51 -1.54
CA LEU A 121 1.97 19.18 -1.97
C LEU A 121 0.84 18.18 -2.17
N VAL A 122 -0.20 18.28 -1.34
CA VAL A 122 -1.36 17.38 -1.36
C VAL A 122 -2.62 17.97 -2.01
N THR A 123 -2.57 19.24 -2.40
CA THR A 123 -3.70 19.94 -3.03
C THR A 123 -3.56 19.97 -4.55
N GLN A 124 -4.69 19.97 -5.25
CA GLN A 124 -4.69 20.15 -6.70
C GLN A 124 -4.40 21.62 -7.03
N LEU A 125 -3.14 21.91 -7.38
CA LEU A 125 -2.75 23.17 -7.99
C LEU A 125 -2.84 23.03 -9.52
N PRO A 126 -3.82 23.68 -10.18
CA PRO A 126 -3.88 23.67 -11.64
C PRO A 126 -2.58 24.29 -12.17
N ASN A 127 -1.87 23.54 -13.03
CA ASN A 127 -0.57 23.92 -13.60
C ASN A 127 0.58 24.04 -12.59
N ALA A 128 0.70 23.12 -11.63
CA ALA A 128 1.91 23.00 -10.83
C ALA A 128 3.14 22.78 -11.72
N ILE A 129 4.14 23.65 -11.58
CA ILE A 129 5.44 23.57 -12.27
C ILE A 129 6.58 23.60 -11.25
N THR A 130 7.71 23.02 -11.62
CA THR A 130 8.94 23.14 -10.83
C THR A 130 9.39 24.60 -10.76
N GLY A 131 9.81 25.05 -9.58
CA GLY A 131 10.27 26.41 -9.33
C GLY A 131 9.17 27.40 -8.95
N LEU A 132 7.90 26.98 -8.97
CA LEU A 132 6.78 27.81 -8.54
C LEU A 132 6.90 28.15 -7.05
N LEU A 133 6.85 29.44 -6.73
CA LEU A 133 6.81 29.93 -5.35
C LEU A 133 5.44 29.63 -4.75
N VAL A 134 5.39 28.92 -3.63
CA VAL A 134 4.14 28.58 -2.95
C VAL A 134 4.26 28.79 -1.45
N GLU A 135 3.13 29.13 -0.83
CA GLU A 135 3.00 29.27 0.62
C GLU A 135 2.15 28.12 1.17
N VAL A 136 2.50 27.59 2.34
CA VAL A 136 1.80 26.45 2.95
C VAL A 136 0.48 26.93 3.56
N ALA A 137 -0.62 26.71 2.85
CA ALA A 137 -1.96 26.96 3.38
C ALA A 137 -2.38 25.85 4.34
N GLY A 138 -2.02 26.00 5.62
CA GLY A 138 -2.51 25.14 6.71
C GLY A 138 -1.71 23.85 6.89
N SER A 139 -0.94 23.80 7.98
CA SER A 139 -0.28 22.60 8.47
C SER A 139 -1.32 21.60 9.00
N GLN A 140 -1.93 20.80 8.13
CA GLN A 140 -2.65 19.61 8.60
C GLN A 140 -1.64 18.48 8.80
N SER A 141 -1.17 18.36 10.03
CA SER A 141 -0.37 17.22 10.50
C SER A 141 -1.09 15.92 10.15
N ALA A 142 -0.43 15.05 9.38
CA ALA A 142 -0.89 13.69 9.15
C ALA A 142 -1.11 13.02 10.52
N PRO A 143 -2.22 12.29 10.75
CA PRO A 143 -2.37 11.52 11.96
C PRO A 143 -1.27 10.48 11.98
N VAL A 144 -0.40 10.58 12.99
CA VAL A 144 0.57 9.55 13.34
C VAL A 144 -0.20 8.26 13.58
N ALA A 145 0.13 7.22 12.81
CA ALA A 145 -0.30 5.86 13.11
C ALA A 145 0.41 5.46 14.40
N ALA A 146 -0.24 5.74 15.54
CA ALA A 146 0.15 5.22 16.83
C ALA A 146 -0.26 3.74 16.85
N GLY A 147 0.75 2.87 16.82
CA GLY A 147 0.59 1.48 17.23
C GLY A 147 0.39 1.38 18.74
N ALA A 148 0.05 0.15 19.13
CA ALA A 148 -0.15 -0.38 20.48
C ALA A 148 -1.49 -0.06 21.14
N GLU A 149 -2.42 -1.03 21.07
CA GLU A 149 -2.76 -1.84 22.25
C GLU A 149 -3.24 -3.23 21.84
#